data_AF-A0A1J3CC46-F1
#
_entry.id   AF-A0A1J3CC46-F1
#
_cell.length_a   1.000
_cell.length_b   1.000
_cell.length_c   1.000
_cell.angle_alpha   90.00
_cell.angle_beta   90.00
_cell.angle_gamma   90.00
#
_symmetry.space_group_name_H-M   'P 1'
#
loop_
_entity.id
_entity.type
_entity.pdbx_description
1 polymer ?
#
loop_
_entity_poly.entity_id
_entity_poly.type
_entity_poly.pdbx_seq_one_letter_code
_entity_poly.pdbx_strand_id
1 'polypeptide(L)'
;MDQIVNVGEFQELAKQALPKMYYDFFSGGAEDQHTLNENVEAFRRIMFRPRVLVDVSNIDMPTRILGYPISAPIMIAPTGRHMLAHPEGETVTAKAAAACNTIMIVSYMASCTIEEVACSCNAVRFLQGYCYDC
;
A
#
# COMPACT_ATOMS: atom_id res chain seq x y z
N MET A 1 17.24 -0.89 18.40
CA MET A 1 16.51 -0.27 17.28
C MET A 1 15.42 0.55 17.90
N ASP A 2 15.38 1.84 17.59
CA ASP A 2 14.23 2.67 17.97
C ASP A 2 12.97 2.09 17.31
N GLN A 3 11.86 2.15 18.03
CA GLN A 3 10.58 1.66 17.54
C GLN A 3 10.13 2.54 16.37
N ILE A 4 9.78 1.93 15.24
CA ILE A 4 9.21 2.65 14.10
C ILE A 4 7.78 3.06 14.46
N VAL A 5 7.46 4.35 14.38
CA VAL A 5 6.16 4.89 14.83
C VAL A 5 5.32 5.53 13.72
N ASN A 6 5.88 5.75 12.53
CA ASN A 6 5.14 6.30 11.39
C ASN A 6 5.67 5.80 10.04
N VAL A 7 4.93 6.09 8.96
CA VAL A 7 5.27 5.66 7.59
C VAL A 7 6.51 6.38 7.04
N GLY A 8 6.77 7.62 7.46
CA GLY A 8 7.95 8.38 7.01
C GLY A 8 9.27 7.74 7.47
N GLU A 9 9.29 7.17 8.67
CA GLU A 9 10.44 6.42 9.17
C GLU A 9 10.70 5.14 8.35
N PHE A 10 9.65 4.46 7.88
CA PHE A 10 9.81 3.36 6.92
C PHE A 10 10.44 3.83 5.60
N GLN A 11 10.09 5.03 5.12
CA GLN A 11 10.68 5.60 3.91
C GLN A 11 12.18 5.89 4.08
N GLU A 12 12.60 6.42 5.24
CA GLU A 12 14.01 6.66 5.53
C GLU A 12 14.80 5.36 5.66
N LEU A 13 14.23 4.34 6.29
CA LEU A 13 14.84 3.00 6.35
C LEU A 13 14.93 2.37 4.97
N ALA A 14 13.91 2.50 4.12
CA ALA A 14 13.95 2.02 2.75
C ALA A 14 15.06 2.71 1.93
N LYS A 15 15.27 4.02 2.13
CA LYS A 15 16.35 4.78 1.50
C LYS A 15 17.74 4.28 1.89
N GLN A 16 17.89 3.79 3.13
CA GLN A 16 19.15 3.23 3.63
C GLN A 16 19.36 1.78 3.18
N ALA A 17 18.28 1.00 3.08
CA ALA A 17 18.34 -0.42 2.78
C ALA A 17 18.43 -0.74 1.29
N LEU A 18 17.83 0.08 0.42
CA LEU A 18 17.73 -0.19 -1.01
C LEU A 18 18.88 0.44 -1.81
N PRO A 19 19.36 -0.22 -2.89
CA PRO A 19 20.20 0.44 -3.88
C PRO A 19 19.51 1.71 -4.39
N LYS A 20 20.29 2.78 -4.63
CA LYS A 20 19.75 4.08 -5.05
C LYS A 20 18.76 3.98 -6.20
N MET A 21 19.09 3.22 -7.24
CA MET A 21 18.23 3.03 -8.41
C MET A 21 16.85 2.43 -8.05
N TYR A 22 16.80 1.49 -7.10
CA TYR A 22 15.56 0.85 -6.68
C TYR A 22 14.74 1.78 -5.79
N TYR A 23 15.39 2.53 -4.90
CA TYR A 23 14.72 3.56 -4.11
C TYR A 23 14.12 4.66 -5.00
N ASP A 24 14.89 5.17 -5.97
CA ASP A 24 14.43 6.21 -6.89
C ASP A 24 13.26 5.73 -7.76
N PHE A 25 13.21 4.43 -8.12
CA PHE A 25 12.08 3.84 -8.85
C PHE A 25 10.76 3.92 -8.06
N PHE A 26 10.79 3.70 -6.74
CA PHE A 26 9.59 3.73 -5.92
C PHE A 26 9.21 5.13 -5.43
N SER A 27 10.22 5.96 -5.14
CA SER A 27 10.01 7.29 -4.55
C SER A 27 9.82 8.41 -5.57
N GLY A 28 10.24 8.19 -6.82
CA GLY A 28 10.21 9.21 -7.86
C GLY A 28 8.80 9.52 -8.39
N GLY A 29 8.55 10.80 -8.62
CA GLY A 29 7.40 11.29 -9.40
C GLY A 29 7.78 11.64 -10.85
N ALA A 30 6.81 12.08 -11.64
CA ALA A 30 7.04 12.58 -12.99
C ALA A 30 7.73 13.95 -12.97
N GLU A 31 8.71 14.14 -13.88
CA GLU A 31 9.41 15.42 -14.14
C GLU A 31 9.90 16.09 -12.85
N ASP A 32 9.53 17.35 -12.61
CA ASP A 32 9.90 18.15 -11.45
C ASP A 32 9.14 17.75 -10.16
N GLN A 33 8.31 16.70 -10.23
CA GLN A 33 7.62 16.07 -9.10
C GLN A 33 6.66 17.02 -8.36
N HIS A 34 6.21 18.09 -9.01
CA HIS A 34 5.25 19.04 -8.44
C HIS A 34 3.97 18.37 -7.94
N THR A 35 3.40 17.46 -8.75
CA THR A 35 2.18 16.74 -8.37
C THR A 35 2.42 15.77 -7.22
N LEU A 36 3.60 15.16 -7.13
CA LEU A 36 3.95 14.27 -6.03
C LEU A 36 3.94 15.02 -4.68
N ASN A 37 4.57 16.20 -4.65
CA ASN A 37 4.58 17.06 -3.48
C ASN A 37 3.17 17.57 -3.15
N GLU A 38 2.44 18.02 -4.18
CA GLU A 38 1.09 18.55 -4.04
C GLU A 38 0.09 17.53 -3.49
N ASN A 39 0.23 16.24 -3.82
CA ASN A 39 -0.60 15.17 -3.27
C ASN A 39 -0.53 15.11 -1.73
N VAL A 40 0.64 15.38 -1.14
CA VAL A 40 0.82 15.40 0.32
C VAL A 40 0.32 16.72 0.91
N GLU A 41 0.67 17.85 0.29
CA GLU A 41 0.23 19.17 0.76
C GLU A 41 -1.30 19.33 0.72
N ALA A 42 -1.98 18.65 -0.22
CA ALA A 42 -3.43 18.66 -0.32
C ALA A 42 -4.13 18.21 0.96
N PHE A 43 -3.62 17.16 1.62
CA PHE A 43 -4.20 16.69 2.87
C PHE A 43 -3.98 17.67 4.02
N ARG A 44 -2.89 18.45 4.02
CA ARG A 44 -2.61 19.44 5.07
C ARG A 44 -3.55 20.64 5.04
N ARG A 45 -4.21 20.89 3.90
CA ARG A 45 -5.24 21.94 3.77
C ARG A 45 -6.57 21.54 4.39
N ILE A 46 -6.78 20.26 4.70
CA ILE A 46 -8.01 19.75 5.30
C ILE A 46 -7.81 19.70 6.82
N MET A 47 -8.56 20.53 7.54
CA MET A 47 -8.51 20.58 9.00
C MET A 47 -9.67 19.81 9.63
N PHE A 48 -9.41 19.14 10.74
CA PHE A 48 -10.46 18.51 11.52
C PHE A 48 -11.29 19.56 12.28
N ARG A 49 -12.60 19.33 12.34
CA ARG A 49 -13.50 19.99 13.29
C ARG A 49 -13.99 18.93 14.29
N PRO A 50 -13.26 18.70 15.40
CA PRO A 50 -13.61 17.65 16.35
C PRO A 50 -15.00 17.88 16.94
N ARG A 51 -15.76 16.79 17.12
CA ARG A 51 -17.01 16.79 17.87
C ARG A 51 -16.68 16.37 19.29
N VAL A 52 -16.95 17.25 20.26
CA VAL A 52 -16.66 17.01 21.68
C VAL A 52 -17.84 16.31 22.35
N LEU A 53 -17.56 15.66 23.49
CA LEU A 53 -18.55 14.90 24.28
C LEU A 53 -19.23 13.75 23.51
N VAL A 54 -18.55 13.21 22.49
CA VAL A 54 -18.95 11.98 21.82
C VAL A 54 -18.24 10.82 22.51
N ASP A 55 -19.01 9.80 22.93
CA ASP A 55 -18.43 8.57 23.45
C ASP A 55 -17.71 7.82 22.31
N VAL A 56 -16.39 7.69 22.46
CA VAL A 56 -15.50 6.98 21.53
C VAL A 56 -14.79 5.83 22.24
N SER A 57 -15.36 5.32 23.35
CA SER A 57 -14.84 4.17 24.09
C SER A 57 -14.78 2.89 23.24
N ASN A 58 -15.58 2.82 22.18
CA ASN A 58 -15.53 1.77 21.18
C ASN A 58 -15.50 2.38 19.77
N ILE A 59 -14.48 2.04 18.97
CA ILE A 59 -14.28 2.53 17.60
C ILE A 59 -14.38 1.35 16.65
N ASP A 60 -15.32 1.41 15.71
CA ASP A 60 -15.55 0.38 14.69
C ASP A 60 -15.04 0.89 13.33
N MET A 61 -13.98 0.24 12.82
CA MET A 61 -13.39 0.49 11.48
C MET A 61 -13.76 -0.54 10.39
N PRO A 62 -14.12 -1.80 10.72
CA PRO A 62 -14.54 -2.78 9.73
C PRO A 62 -15.58 -2.27 8.75
N THR A 63 -15.41 -2.64 7.48
CA THR A 63 -16.32 -2.25 6.40
C THR A 63 -16.32 -3.29 5.28
N ARG A 64 -17.04 -3.02 4.19
CA ARG A 64 -17.08 -3.88 3.00
C ARG A 64 -16.73 -3.10 1.75
N ILE A 65 -15.87 -3.66 0.90
CA ILE A 65 -15.55 -3.13 -0.43
C ILE A 65 -15.99 -4.15 -1.47
N LEU A 66 -16.90 -3.74 -2.36
CA LEU A 66 -17.49 -4.61 -3.40
C LEU A 66 -18.05 -5.94 -2.84
N GLY A 67 -18.59 -5.91 -1.61
CA GLY A 67 -19.14 -7.07 -0.93
C GLY A 67 -18.15 -7.85 -0.04
N TYR A 68 -16.84 -7.62 -0.17
CA TYR A 68 -15.81 -8.29 0.63
C TYR A 68 -15.57 -7.57 1.96
N PRO A 69 -15.57 -8.27 3.11
CA PRO A 69 -15.27 -7.67 4.40
C PRO A 69 -13.79 -7.33 4.53
N ILE A 70 -13.49 -6.18 5.11
CA ILE A 70 -12.13 -5.73 5.46
C ILE A 70 -12.12 -5.12 6.86
N SER A 71 -10.96 -5.18 7.53
CA SER A 71 -10.80 -4.70 8.92
C SER A 71 -10.83 -3.17 9.08
N ALA A 72 -10.50 -2.43 8.02
CA ALA A 72 -10.48 -0.98 7.95
C ALA A 72 -10.61 -0.52 6.49
N PRO A 73 -11.04 0.72 6.20
CA PRO A 73 -11.21 1.24 4.83
C PRO A 73 -9.87 1.58 4.13
N ILE A 74 -8.90 0.66 4.19
CA ILE A 74 -7.55 0.81 3.65
C ILE A 74 -7.20 -0.48 2.91
N MET A 75 -6.81 -0.37 1.64
CA MET A 75 -6.36 -1.49 0.79
C MET A 75 -4.93 -1.24 0.29
N ILE A 76 -4.26 -2.30 -0.15
CA ILE A 76 -2.94 -2.18 -0.80
C ILE A 76 -3.16 -1.93 -2.30
N ALA A 77 -2.72 -0.75 -2.76
CA ALA A 77 -2.81 -0.31 -4.15
C ALA A 77 -1.94 -1.19 -5.09
N PRO A 78 -2.27 -1.25 -6.40
CA PRO A 78 -1.48 -2.00 -7.36
C PRO A 78 -0.16 -1.30 -7.64
N THR A 79 0.91 -1.83 -7.08
CA THR A 79 2.30 -1.48 -7.42
C THR A 79 3.01 -2.73 -7.93
N GLY A 80 3.82 -2.58 -8.97
CA GLY A 80 4.58 -3.69 -9.56
C GLY A 80 6.00 -3.78 -9.03
N ARG A 81 6.70 -4.84 -9.41
CA ARG A 81 8.13 -5.05 -9.18
C ARG A 81 8.56 -5.07 -7.70
N HIS A 82 7.78 -5.71 -6.82
CA HIS A 82 8.09 -5.73 -5.38
C HIS A 82 9.43 -6.41 -5.05
N MET A 83 9.94 -7.27 -5.93
CA MET A 83 11.27 -7.89 -5.76
C MET A 83 12.44 -6.89 -5.75
N LEU A 84 12.22 -5.66 -6.24
CA LEU A 84 13.19 -4.57 -6.08
C LEU A 84 13.30 -4.07 -4.64
N ALA A 85 12.24 -4.26 -3.83
CA ALA A 85 12.20 -3.87 -2.43
C ALA A 85 12.52 -5.04 -1.48
N HIS A 86 12.06 -6.25 -1.80
CA HIS A 86 12.28 -7.44 -0.97
C HIS A 86 12.30 -8.71 -1.83
N PRO A 87 13.23 -9.67 -1.63
CA PRO A 87 13.38 -10.84 -2.50
C PRO A 87 12.11 -11.69 -2.71
N GLU A 88 11.23 -11.77 -1.71
CA GLU A 88 9.97 -12.52 -1.80
C GLU A 88 8.85 -11.79 -2.58
N GLY A 89 9.05 -10.52 -2.95
CA GLY A 89 8.16 -9.76 -3.83
C GLY A 89 6.70 -9.67 -3.36
N GLU A 90 5.77 -9.80 -4.31
CA GLU A 90 4.35 -9.61 -4.07
C GLU A 90 3.75 -10.65 -3.12
N THR A 91 4.39 -11.82 -2.96
CA THR A 91 3.89 -12.88 -2.07
C THR A 91 3.91 -12.47 -0.60
N VAL A 92 4.93 -11.73 -0.14
CA VAL A 92 4.97 -11.21 1.23
C VAL A 92 3.97 -10.08 1.45
N THR A 93 3.76 -9.24 0.43
CA THR A 93 2.72 -8.21 0.46
C THR A 93 1.33 -8.84 0.56
N ALA A 94 1.07 -9.91 -0.18
CA ALA A 94 -0.20 -10.64 -0.11
C ALA A 94 -0.41 -11.32 1.26
N LYS A 95 0.64 -11.89 1.85
CA LYS A 95 0.58 -12.45 3.22
C LYS A 95 0.28 -11.35 4.25
N ALA A 96 0.90 -10.17 4.12
CA ALA A 96 0.63 -9.03 4.99
C ALA A 96 -0.82 -8.54 4.85
N ALA A 97 -1.35 -8.46 3.62
CA ALA A 97 -2.75 -8.13 3.36
C ALA A 97 -3.70 -9.11 4.06
N ALA A 98 -3.40 -10.41 3.96
CA ALA A 98 -4.16 -11.47 4.63
C ALA A 98 -4.14 -11.32 6.15
N ALA A 99 -2.96 -11.09 6.74
CA ALA A 99 -2.79 -10.91 8.17
C ALA A 99 -3.54 -9.68 8.70
N CYS A 100 -3.62 -8.62 7.91
CA CYS A 100 -4.37 -7.41 8.25
C CYS A 100 -5.87 -7.51 7.90
N ASN A 101 -6.34 -8.62 7.31
CA ASN A 101 -7.69 -8.78 6.79
C ASN A 101 -8.10 -7.62 5.87
N THR A 102 -7.24 -7.32 4.88
CA THR A 102 -7.52 -6.35 3.82
C THR A 102 -7.23 -6.92 2.44
N ILE A 103 -7.60 -6.17 1.41
CA ILE A 103 -7.47 -6.54 0.00
C ILE A 103 -6.13 -6.02 -0.53
N MET A 104 -5.40 -6.90 -1.21
CA MET A 104 -4.31 -6.51 -2.08
C MET A 104 -4.80 -6.44 -3.53
N ILE A 105 -4.48 -5.35 -4.21
CA ILE A 105 -4.67 -5.24 -5.66
C ILE A 105 -3.34 -5.63 -6.31
N VAL A 106 -3.30 -6.76 -7.02
CA VAL A 106 -2.11 -7.27 -7.70
C VAL A 106 -1.93 -6.50 -9.01
N SER A 107 -0.74 -5.96 -9.25
CA SER A 107 -0.43 -5.27 -10.51
C SER A 107 -0.20 -6.26 -11.65
N TYR A 108 -0.58 -5.88 -12.88
CA TYR A 108 -0.17 -6.59 -14.08
C TYR A 108 1.37 -6.66 -14.23
N MET A 109 2.09 -5.67 -13.68
CA MET A 109 3.56 -5.61 -13.71
C MET A 109 4.21 -6.19 -12.44
N ALA A 110 3.55 -7.14 -11.78
CA ALA A 110 4.11 -7.86 -10.63
C ALA A 110 5.39 -8.62 -10.99
N SER A 111 6.31 -8.77 -10.03
CA SER A 111 7.48 -9.66 -10.17
C SER A 111 7.10 -11.13 -10.03
N CYS A 112 6.19 -11.45 -9.11
CA CYS A 112 5.62 -12.78 -8.97
C CYS A 112 4.47 -12.99 -9.97
N THR A 113 4.30 -14.24 -10.40
CA THR A 113 3.13 -14.68 -11.17
C THR A 113 1.85 -14.57 -10.32
N ILE A 114 0.69 -14.48 -11.00
CA ILE A 114 -0.61 -14.44 -10.31
C ILE A 114 -0.81 -15.72 -9.49
N GLU A 115 -0.35 -16.85 -10.01
CA GLU A 115 -0.41 -18.16 -9.38
C GLU A 115 0.43 -18.23 -8.11
N GLU A 116 1.66 -17.73 -8.12
CA GLU A 116 2.52 -17.66 -6.93
C GLU A 116 1.87 -16.81 -5.82
N VAL A 117 1.31 -15.65 -6.19
CA VAL A 117 0.62 -14.76 -5.24
C VAL A 117 -0.70 -15.39 -4.74
N ALA A 118 -1.41 -16.12 -5.59
CA ALA A 118 -2.63 -16.83 -5.19
C ALA A 118 -2.33 -17.97 -4.22
N CYS A 119 -1.24 -18.71 -4.43
CA CYS A 119 -0.81 -19.83 -3.59
C CYS A 119 -0.17 -19.39 -2.26
N SER A 120 0.29 -18.13 -2.13
CA SER A 120 1.07 -17.70 -0.96
C SER A 120 0.26 -17.51 0.32
N CYS A 121 -1.04 -17.27 0.22
CA CYS A 121 -1.96 -17.05 1.34
C CYS A 121 -3.42 -17.20 0.90
N ASN A 122 -4.35 -17.34 1.85
CA ASN A 122 -5.79 -17.24 1.54
C ASN A 122 -6.28 -15.82 1.83
N ALA A 123 -6.30 -14.97 0.80
CA ALA A 123 -6.71 -13.56 0.92
C ALA A 123 -7.61 -13.14 -0.24
N VAL A 124 -8.44 -12.13 -0.02
CA VAL A 124 -9.16 -11.45 -1.11
C VAL A 124 -8.15 -10.61 -1.89
N ARG A 125 -8.13 -10.79 -3.22
CA ARG A 125 -7.21 -10.06 -4.11
C ARG A 125 -7.99 -9.56 -5.32
N PHE A 126 -7.69 -8.35 -5.74
CA PHE A 126 -8.13 -7.82 -7.04
C PHE A 126 -6.95 -7.84 -8.02
N LEU A 127 -7.25 -7.83 -9.31
CA LEU A 127 -6.24 -7.75 -10.36
C LEU A 127 -6.37 -6.41 -11.07
N GLN A 128 -5.27 -5.65 -11.14
CA GLN A 128 -5.16 -4.49 -12.00
C GLN A 128 -4.67 -4.95 -13.37
N GLY A 129 -5.50 -4.77 -14.40
CA GLY A 129 -5.14 -5.05 -15.79
C GLY A 129 -4.76 -3.78 -16.56
N TYR A 130 -3.94 -3.94 -17.60
CA TYR A 130 -3.75 -2.93 -18.64
C TYR A 130 -4.35 -3.45 -19.94
N CYS A 131 -5.02 -2.57 -20.69
CA CYS A 131 -5.47 -2.86 -22.04
C CYS A 131 -4.31 -2.57 -22.99
N TYR A 132 -3.72 -3.62 -23.55
CA TYR A 132 -2.75 -3.51 -24.63
C TYR A 132 -3.47 -3.78 -25.95
N ASP A 133 -3.09 -3.05 -26.99
CA ASP A 133 -3.56 -3.34 -28.34
C ASP A 133 -2.94 -4.67 -28.80
N CYS A 134 -3.80 -5.58 -29.27
CA CYS A 134 -3.42 -6.87 -29.86
C CYS A 134 -2.90 -6.70 -31.29
#